data_AF-A0A920TPE2-F1
#
_entry.id   AF-A0A920TPE2-F1
#
_cell.length_a   1.000
_cell.length_b   1.000
_cell.length_c   1.000
_cell.angle_alpha   90.00
_cell.angle_beta   90.00
_cell.angle_gamma   90.00
#
_symmetry.space_group_name_H-M   'P 1'
#
loop_
_entity.id
_entity.type
_entity.pdbx_description
1 polymer ?
#
loop_
_entity_poly.entity_id
_entity_poly.type
_entity_poly.pdbx_seq_one_letter_code
_entity_poly.pdbx_strand_id
1 'polypeptide(L)' 'MFKRSHVTNGGKLGMRSYSANSFYRTLIEATGKEPEWNFNKYLIARNGEVKHFNQSIEPDGPELVKYIKELL' A
#
# COMPACT_ATOMS: atom_id res chain seq x y z
N MET A 1 -0.99 -21.54 8.57
CA MET A 1 -2.01 -20.48 8.77
C MET A 1 -1.34 -19.12 8.60
N PHE A 2 -1.42 -18.50 7.41
CA PHE A 2 -0.84 -17.18 7.17
C PHE A 2 -1.85 -16.10 7.62
N LYS A 3 -1.52 -15.36 8.69
CA LYS A 3 -2.30 -14.18 9.11
C LYS A 3 -2.11 -13.11 8.03
N ARG A 4 -3.19 -12.80 7.31
CA ARG A 4 -3.30 -11.75 6.29
C ARG A 4 -2.78 -10.43 6.89
N SER A 5 -1.88 -9.73 6.20
CA SER A 5 -1.38 -8.43 6.63
C SER A 5 -2.49 -7.40 6.42
N HIS A 6 -3.11 -6.99 7.53
CA HIS A 6 -4.28 -6.13 7.57
C HIS A 6 -3.87 -4.68 7.23
N VAL A 7 -4.47 -4.07 6.21
CA VAL A 7 -4.22 -2.65 5.91
C VAL A 7 -5.51 -1.88 5.57
N THR A 8 -6.69 -2.49 5.73
CA THR A 8 -7.96 -1.85 5.36
C THR A 8 -8.80 -1.50 6.59
N ASN A 9 -9.37 -0.30 6.61
CA ASN A 9 -10.35 0.14 7.58
C ASN A 9 -11.62 -0.71 7.42
N GLY A 10 -11.91 -1.48 8.46
CA GLY A 10 -13.26 -1.89 8.84
C GLY A 10 -14.10 -2.57 7.76
N GLY A 11 -14.00 -3.90 7.67
CA GLY A 11 -15.04 -4.70 7.02
C GLY A 11 -16.42 -4.43 7.64
N LYS A 12 -17.45 -4.48 6.78
CA LYS A 12 -18.90 -4.26 6.89
C LYS A 12 -19.66 -4.79 8.14
N LEU A 13 -18.98 -5.33 9.16
CA LEU A 13 -19.55 -6.00 10.33
C LEU A 13 -19.09 -5.42 11.68
N GLY A 14 -18.32 -4.34 11.72
CA GLY A 14 -18.07 -3.57 12.96
C GLY A 14 -17.33 -4.30 14.10
N MET A 15 -16.92 -5.56 13.92
CA MET A 15 -16.33 -6.38 15.00
C MET A 15 -14.82 -6.17 15.22
N ARG A 16 -14.17 -5.31 14.44
CA ARG A 16 -12.78 -4.88 14.65
C ARG A 16 -12.59 -3.44 14.18
N SER A 17 -12.35 -2.51 15.10
CA SER A 17 -11.76 -1.22 14.75
C SER A 17 -10.32 -1.47 14.34
N TYR A 18 -10.04 -1.39 13.05
CA TYR A 18 -8.68 -1.50 12.53
C TYR A 18 -8.12 -0.09 12.38
N SER A 19 -7.09 0.23 13.15
CA SER A 19 -6.33 1.48 12.97
C SER A 19 -5.06 1.13 12.23
N ALA A 20 -4.86 1.73 11.06
CA ALA A 20 -3.59 1.61 10.36
C ALA A 20 -2.45 2.12 11.26
N ASN A 21 -1.32 1.41 11.26
CA ASN A 21 -0.10 1.89 11.92
C ASN A 21 0.23 3.31 11.42
N SER A 22 0.82 4.16 12.28
CA SER A 22 1.17 5.54 11.94
C SER A 22 1.94 5.65 10.62
N PHE A 23 2.87 4.73 10.33
CA PHE A 23 3.60 4.72 9.06
C PHE A 23 2.66 4.57 7.85
N TYR A 24 1.75 3.60 7.86
CA TYR A 24 0.80 3.39 6.76
C TYR A 24 -0.22 4.51 6.66
N ARG A 25 -0.63 5.14 7.78
CA ARG A 25 -1.48 6.35 7.74
C ARG A 25 -0.82 7.46 6.94
N THR A 26 0.47 7.72 7.17
CA THR A 26 1.21 8.72 6.40
C THR A 26 1.30 8.38 4.92
N LEU A 27 1.47 7.10 4.55
CA LEU A 27 1.47 6.67 3.15
C LEU A 27 0.09 6.82 2.48
N ILE A 28 -0.99 6.51 3.21
CA ILE A 28 -2.37 6.70 2.74
C ILE A 28 -2.67 8.19 2.57
N GLU A 29 -2.26 9.04 3.52
CA GLU A 29 -2.40 10.50 3.43
C GLU A 29 -1.61 11.08 2.25
N ALA A 30 -0.37 10.61 2.04
CA ALA A 30 0.48 11.08 0.95
C ALA A 30 -0.05 10.70 -0.45
N THR A 31 -0.72 9.56 -0.56
CA THR A 31 -1.19 9.02 -1.86
C THR A 31 -2.70 9.21 -2.11
N GLY A 32 -3.47 9.46 -1.05
CA GLY A 32 -4.93 9.37 -1.06
C GLY A 32 -5.46 7.97 -1.36
N LYS A 33 -4.61 6.93 -1.27
CA LYS A 33 -4.96 5.54 -1.62
C LYS A 33 -4.86 4.65 -0.40
N GLU A 34 -6.01 4.14 0.03
CA GLU A 34 -6.11 3.08 1.01
C GLU A 34 -6.06 1.71 0.30
N PRO A 35 -5.33 0.73 0.83
CA PRO A 35 -5.33 -0.60 0.24
C PRO A 35 -6.67 -1.28 0.46
N GLU A 36 -7.13 -2.01 -0.55
CA GLU A 36 -8.41 -2.72 -0.52
C GLU A 36 -8.24 -4.20 -0.11
N TRP A 37 -7.05 -4.74 -0.31
CA TRP A 37 -6.71 -6.13 0.00
C TRP A 37 -5.23 -6.30 0.37
N ASN A 38 -4.84 -7.54 0.65
CA ASN A 38 -3.42 -7.88 0.78
C ASN A 38 -2.67 -7.59 -0.53
N PHE A 39 -1.36 -7.38 -0.43
CA PHE A 39 -0.43 -7.19 -1.57
C PHE A 39 -0.56 -5.86 -2.30
N ASN A 40 -1.11 -4.83 -1.67
CA ASN A 40 -0.93 -3.44 -2.10
C ASN A 40 0.51 -2.98 -1.81
N LYS A 41 1.04 -2.10 -2.65
CA LYS A 41 2.45 -1.72 -2.64
C LYS A 41 2.56 -0.20 -2.64
N TYR A 42 3.52 0.32 -1.89
CA TYR A 42 3.90 1.72 -1.91
C TYR A 42 5.37 1.82 -2.29
N LEU A 43 5.67 2.64 -3.29
CA LEU A 43 7.03 2.97 -3.69
C LEU A 43 7.36 4.35 -3.13
N ILE A 44 8.47 4.46 -2.41
CA ILE A 44 8.93 5.70 -1.78
C ILE A 44 10.24 6.10 -2.45
N ALA A 45 10.25 7.26 -3.09
CA ALA A 45 11.42 7.84 -3.73
C ALA A 45 12.38 8.48 -2.71
N ARG A 46 13.63 8.72 -3.10
CA ARG A 46 14.65 9.34 -2.21
C ARG A 46 14.26 10.75 -1.74
N ASN A 47 13.47 11.48 -2.53
CA ASN A 47 12.95 12.80 -2.20
C ASN A 47 11.68 12.76 -1.31
N GLY A 48 11.19 11.56 -0.95
CA GLY A 48 9.99 11.36 -0.15
C GLY A 48 8.69 11.29 -0.94
N GLU A 49 8.70 11.37 -2.28
CA GLU A 49 7.50 11.14 -3.09
C GLU A 49 7.02 9.69 -2.94
N VAL A 50 5.71 9.51 -2.76
CA VAL A 50 5.09 8.20 -2.56
C VAL A 50 4.12 7.89 -3.69
N LYS A 51 4.26 6.70 -4.28
CA LYS A 51 3.34 6.17 -5.30
C LYS A 51 2.71 4.86 -4.85
N HIS A 52 1.40 4.74 -5.02
CA HIS A 52 0.64 3.52 -4.70
C HIS A 52 0.45 2.63 -5.95
N PHE A 53 0.56 1.32 -5.74
CA PHE A 53 0.20 0.29 -6.71
C PHE A 53 -0.75 -0.71 -6.04
N ASN A 54 -1.85 -1.03 -6.74
CA ASN A 54 -2.86 -1.92 -6.21
C ASN A 54 -2.39 -3.39 -6.17
N GLN A 55 -3.22 -4.29 -5.63
CA GLN A 55 -2.87 -5.71 -5.52
C GLN A 55 -2.65 -6.44 -6.85
N SER A 56 -3.22 -5.95 -7.96
CA SER A 56 -3.11 -6.60 -9.27
C SER A 56 -1.80 -6.34 -10.00
N ILE A 57 -1.00 -5.37 -9.55
CA ILE A 57 0.32 -5.12 -10.11
C ILE A 57 1.30 -6.15 -9.55
N GLU A 58 1.88 -6.98 -10.42
CA GLU A 58 2.89 -7.95 -10.02
C GLU A 58 4.17 -7.26 -9.51
N PRO A 59 4.87 -7.84 -8.51
CA PRO A 59 6.10 -7.27 -7.96
C PRO A 59 7.22 -7.04 -8.99
N ASP A 60 7.28 -7.86 -10.04
CA ASP A 60 8.20 -7.77 -11.19
C ASP A 60 7.52 -7.24 -12.45
N GLY A 61 6.28 -6.75 -12.33
CA GLY A 61 5.52 -6.20 -13.42
C GLY A 61 6.23 -5.00 -14.06
N PRO A 62 6.12 -4.82 -15.39
CA PRO A 62 6.87 -3.80 -16.13
C PRO A 62 6.57 -2.38 -15.64
N GLU A 63 5.35 -2.13 -15.14
CA GLU A 63 4.97 -0.84 -14.57
C GLU A 63 5.79 -0.50 -13.32
N LEU A 64 5.77 -1.38 -12.30
CA LEU A 64 6.48 -1.15 -11.05
C LEU A 64 8.00 -1.07 -11.26
N VAL A 65 8.55 -1.99 -12.06
CA VAL A 65 9.99 -2.03 -12.38
C VAL A 65 10.42 -0.76 -13.10
N LYS A 66 9.61 -0.23 -14.03
CA LYS A 66 9.89 1.04 -14.71
C LYS A 66 10.01 2.18 -13.71
N TYR A 67 9.05 2.34 -12.81
CA TYR A 67 9.12 3.39 -11.79
C TYR A 67 10.32 3.23 -10.86
N ILE A 68 10.66 2.01 -10.43
CA ILE A 68 11.86 1.78 -9.62
C ILE A 68 13.11 2.27 -10.36
N LYS A 69 13.25 1.95 -11.65
CA LYS A 69 14.40 2.36 -12.46
C LYS A 69 14.49 3.88 -12.65
N GLU A 70 13.35 4.58 -12.73
CA GLU A 70 13.31 6.04 -12.83
C GLU A 70 13.78 6.74 -11.54
N LEU A 71 13.78 6.04 -10.40
CA LEU A 71 14.14 6.58 -9.09
C LEU A 71 15.58 6.24 -8.63
N LEU A 72 16.32 5.45 -9.41
CA LEU A 72 17.69 5.02 -9.08
C LEU A 72 18.73 6.10 -9.37
#